data_AF-A0A8C0SII5-F1
#
_entry.id   AF-A0A8C0SII5-F1
#
_cell.length_a   1.000
_cell.length_b   1.000
_cell.length_c   1.000
_cell.angle_alpha   90.00
_cell.angle_beta   90.00
_cell.angle_gamma   90.00
#
_symmetry.space_group_name_H-M   'P 1'
#
loop_
_entity.id
_entity.type
_entity.pdbx_description
1 polymer ?
#
loop_
_entity_poly.entity_id
_entity_poly.type
_entity_poly.pdbx_seq_one_letter_code
_entity_poly.pdbx_strand_id
1 'polypeptide(L)'
;MERRRVASAARRSYVYVSSWDMAGGGPGSGRRLGPGPRPSVARMPLPPTRVDFSLAAALNAGFKETRASERAEMMELNDRFASYIEKVRFLEQQNKALAAELNQLRAKEPTKLADVYQAELRELRLRLDQLTANSARLEVERDNLAQDLGTLRQKFQDETNLRLEAENNLASYRQEADEATLARLDLERKIESLEEEIRFLRKIHDEEVQELQEQLARQQVHVELDVAKPDLTAALREIRTQYEAMASSNMHEAEEWYRSKFADLTDAAARNAELLRQAKHEANDYRRQLQTLTCDLESLRGTNESLERQMREQEERHAREAASYQEALARLEEEGQNLKDEMARHLQEYQDLLNVKLALDIEIATYRKLLEGEENRITIPVQTFSNLQIRGGKSTKEGESHKVTRHLKSLTIQVIPIQAHQIVNGAPPALETSLDTKSVSEGHLKRNIVVKTVEMRDGEVIKESKQEHKEVM
;
A
#
# COMPACT_ATOMS: atom_id res chain seq x y z
N MET A 1 -12.94 42.51 9.51
CA MET A 1 -11.91 42.37 8.46
C MET A 1 -11.73 40.87 8.25
N GLU A 2 -11.83 40.24 7.09
CA GLU A 2 -11.93 40.70 5.72
C GLU A 2 -12.54 39.53 4.92
N ARG A 3 -13.52 39.84 4.05
CA ARG A 3 -14.25 38.89 3.21
C ARG A 3 -13.52 38.76 1.88
N ARG A 4 -13.50 37.57 1.27
CA ARG A 4 -13.46 37.45 -0.20
C ARG A 4 -14.43 36.39 -0.72
N ARG A 5 -15.48 36.90 -1.38
CA ARG A 5 -16.35 36.25 -2.37
C ARG A 5 -15.72 36.42 -3.75
N VAL A 6 -15.91 35.46 -4.66
CA VAL A 6 -16.10 35.63 -6.12
C VAL A 6 -16.85 34.37 -6.59
N ALA A 7 -18.15 34.38 -6.89
CA ALA A 7 -18.90 34.89 -8.05
C ALA A 7 -18.90 33.98 -9.30
N SER A 8 -20.11 33.77 -9.78
CA SER A 8 -20.66 33.00 -10.91
C SER A 8 -20.14 33.33 -12.31
N ALA A 9 -20.30 32.40 -13.27
CA ALA A 9 -20.50 32.74 -14.68
C ALA A 9 -21.33 31.69 -15.44
N ALA A 10 -22.39 32.17 -16.08
CA ALA A 10 -23.18 31.48 -17.11
C ALA A 10 -22.49 31.55 -18.49
N ARG A 11 -22.87 30.67 -19.43
CA ARG A 11 -22.77 30.82 -20.91
C ARG A 11 -23.54 29.66 -21.57
N ARG A 12 -24.69 29.90 -22.20
CA ARG A 12 -24.97 30.33 -23.59
C ARG A 12 -24.77 29.23 -24.65
N SER A 13 -25.91 28.89 -25.27
CA SER A 13 -26.15 28.11 -26.49
C SER A 13 -25.40 28.66 -27.72
N TYR A 14 -25.02 27.75 -28.63
CA TYR A 14 -25.02 28.00 -30.08
C TYR A 14 -25.38 26.72 -30.85
N VAL A 15 -26.35 26.86 -31.77
CA VAL A 15 -26.71 25.92 -32.84
C VAL A 15 -25.87 26.26 -34.06
N TYR A 16 -25.42 25.26 -34.82
CA TYR A 16 -25.11 25.43 -36.24
C TYR A 16 -25.51 24.20 -37.07
N VAL A 17 -26.06 24.51 -38.23
CA VAL A 17 -26.61 23.68 -39.32
C VAL A 17 -25.46 23.10 -40.17
N SER A 18 -25.62 21.94 -40.80
CA SER A 18 -25.57 21.65 -42.27
C SER A 18 -24.86 20.27 -42.43
N SER A 19 -24.96 19.43 -43.46
CA SER A 19 -25.80 19.22 -44.64
C SER A 19 -25.03 18.24 -45.56
N TRP A 20 -25.73 17.37 -46.32
CA TRP A 20 -25.30 16.52 -47.48
C TRP A 20 -24.62 15.19 -47.12
N ASP A 21 -24.77 14.05 -47.81
CA ASP A 21 -25.02 13.67 -49.22
C ASP A 21 -25.83 12.33 -49.27
N MET A 22 -26.79 12.05 -50.17
CA MET A 22 -26.78 11.79 -51.63
C MET A 22 -26.56 10.31 -52.07
N ALA A 23 -27.29 9.98 -53.15
CA ALA A 23 -27.25 8.80 -54.05
C ALA A 23 -27.90 7.49 -53.55
N GLY A 24 -28.76 6.79 -54.31
CA GLY A 24 -29.07 6.85 -55.75
C GLY A 24 -28.95 5.45 -56.35
N GLY A 25 -29.97 4.97 -57.10
CA GLY A 25 -29.86 3.71 -57.85
C GLY A 25 -31.20 3.18 -58.36
N GLY A 26 -31.55 3.52 -59.60
CA GLY A 26 -32.71 2.99 -60.34
C GLY A 26 -32.42 1.69 -61.12
N PRO A 27 -33.45 1.07 -61.72
CA PRO A 27 -33.40 -0.27 -62.30
C PRO A 27 -33.33 -0.30 -63.84
N GLY A 28 -32.84 -1.42 -64.37
CA GLY A 28 -32.74 -1.71 -65.81
C GLY A 28 -33.87 -2.57 -66.38
N SER A 29 -34.13 -2.35 -67.67
CA SER A 29 -35.16 -2.95 -68.53
C SER A 29 -34.67 -4.18 -69.32
N GLY A 30 -35.59 -5.08 -69.71
CA GLY A 30 -35.33 -6.13 -70.70
C GLY A 30 -36.59 -6.64 -71.43
N ARG A 31 -36.70 -6.34 -72.73
CA ARG A 31 -37.75 -6.78 -73.67
C ARG A 31 -37.66 -8.26 -74.05
N ARG A 32 -38.78 -8.88 -74.46
CA ARG A 32 -38.86 -9.75 -75.67
C ARG A 32 -40.31 -9.99 -76.16
N LEU A 33 -40.42 -10.24 -77.46
CA LEU A 33 -41.59 -10.16 -78.35
C LEU A 33 -42.25 -11.53 -78.66
N GLY A 34 -43.58 -11.48 -78.93
CA GLY A 34 -44.36 -12.28 -79.90
C GLY A 34 -44.86 -13.68 -79.47
N PRO A 35 -45.87 -14.29 -80.13
CA PRO A 35 -46.66 -13.87 -81.32
C PRO A 35 -48.21 -13.86 -81.12
N GLY A 36 -48.98 -13.35 -82.11
CA GLY A 36 -50.47 -13.32 -82.14
C GLY A 36 -51.16 -14.70 -82.29
N PRO A 37 -52.51 -14.83 -82.49
CA PRO A 37 -53.32 -14.04 -83.43
C PRO A 37 -54.80 -13.68 -83.04
N ARG A 38 -55.31 -12.65 -83.74
CA ARG A 38 -56.69 -12.40 -84.28
C ARG A 38 -57.93 -12.25 -83.37
N PRO A 39 -58.78 -11.21 -83.62
CA PRO A 39 -60.10 -11.06 -83.00
C PRO A 39 -61.24 -11.59 -83.89
N SER A 40 -62.35 -11.98 -83.27
CA SER A 40 -63.65 -12.26 -83.91
C SER A 40 -64.55 -11.03 -83.81
N VAL A 41 -65.07 -10.55 -84.95
CA VAL A 41 -66.05 -9.46 -85.03
C VAL A 41 -67.40 -10.03 -85.46
N ALA A 42 -68.44 -9.62 -84.75
CA ALA A 42 -69.83 -9.96 -85.01
C ALA A 42 -70.40 -9.22 -86.23
N ARG A 43 -71.38 -9.87 -86.85
CA ARG A 43 -72.09 -9.54 -88.09
C ARG A 43 -73.19 -8.50 -87.88
N MET A 44 -73.31 -7.52 -88.78
CA MET A 44 -74.61 -7.05 -89.27
C MET A 44 -74.54 -6.55 -90.73
N PRO A 45 -75.62 -6.68 -91.53
CA PRO A 45 -75.59 -6.59 -93.00
C PRO A 45 -76.20 -5.27 -93.52
N LEU A 46 -75.86 -4.83 -94.74
CA LEU A 46 -76.71 -3.99 -95.62
C LEU A 46 -76.19 -4.01 -97.10
N PRO A 47 -77.05 -3.81 -98.12
CA PRO A 47 -76.82 -4.09 -99.55
C PRO A 47 -76.46 -2.79 -100.36
N PRO A 48 -76.62 -2.72 -101.70
CA PRO A 48 -75.56 -2.95 -102.68
C PRO A 48 -75.10 -1.67 -103.44
N THR A 49 -73.85 -1.74 -103.92
CA THR A 49 -73.31 -1.16 -105.17
C THR A 49 -73.55 0.33 -105.50
N ARG A 50 -72.45 1.11 -105.43
CA ARG A 50 -71.89 1.93 -106.53
C ARG A 50 -70.46 2.33 -106.17
N VAL A 51 -69.48 1.97 -107.00
CA VAL A 51 -68.05 2.25 -106.77
C VAL A 51 -67.67 3.54 -107.50
N ASP A 52 -67.47 4.62 -106.75
CA ASP A 52 -66.90 5.87 -107.25
C ASP A 52 -65.38 5.89 -107.06
N PHE A 53 -64.63 5.65 -108.14
CA PHE A 53 -63.17 5.54 -108.16
C PHE A 53 -62.42 6.87 -107.89
N SER A 54 -63.10 8.01 -107.84
CA SER A 54 -62.50 9.33 -107.53
C SER A 54 -62.34 9.58 -106.03
N LEU A 55 -63.20 8.99 -105.19
CA LEU A 55 -63.11 9.15 -103.72
C LEU A 55 -62.03 8.24 -103.12
N ALA A 56 -61.82 7.06 -103.73
CA ALA A 56 -60.79 6.11 -103.32
C ALA A 56 -59.35 6.61 -103.53
N ALA A 57 -59.09 7.39 -104.59
CA ALA A 57 -57.76 7.96 -104.87
C ALA A 57 -57.37 9.09 -103.88
N ALA A 58 -58.32 9.96 -103.53
CA ALA A 58 -58.12 11.01 -102.52
C ALA A 58 -57.92 10.41 -101.11
N LEU A 59 -58.68 9.35 -100.78
CA LEU A 59 -58.48 8.59 -99.54
C LEU A 59 -57.10 7.92 -99.52
N ASN A 60 -56.63 7.34 -100.64
CA ASN A 60 -55.31 6.69 -100.70
C ASN A 60 -54.13 7.67 -100.60
N ALA A 61 -54.30 8.91 -101.07
CA ALA A 61 -53.31 9.98 -100.88
C ALA A 61 -53.25 10.42 -99.40
N GLY A 62 -54.39 10.64 -98.76
CA GLY A 62 -54.48 10.91 -97.32
C GLY A 62 -53.91 9.77 -96.46
N PHE A 63 -54.15 8.51 -96.84
CA PHE A 63 -53.55 7.34 -96.16
C PHE A 63 -52.03 7.22 -96.36
N LYS A 64 -51.46 7.72 -97.45
CA LYS A 64 -50.00 7.76 -97.65
C LYS A 64 -49.36 8.87 -96.84
N GLU A 65 -50.02 10.01 -96.72
CA GLU A 65 -49.58 11.14 -95.92
C GLU A 65 -49.66 10.85 -94.42
N THR A 66 -50.76 10.25 -93.93
CA THR A 66 -50.85 9.78 -92.53
C THR A 66 -49.82 8.69 -92.23
N ARG A 67 -49.59 7.75 -93.14
CA ARG A 67 -48.56 6.71 -92.95
C ARG A 67 -47.13 7.24 -93.05
N ALA A 68 -46.91 8.35 -93.77
CA ALA A 68 -45.63 9.05 -93.79
C ALA A 68 -45.43 9.86 -92.50
N SER A 69 -46.48 10.53 -92.01
CA SER A 69 -46.51 11.21 -90.70
C SER A 69 -46.26 10.23 -89.56
N GLU A 70 -46.99 9.12 -89.51
CA GLU A 70 -46.80 8.05 -88.52
C GLU A 70 -45.39 7.45 -88.60
N ARG A 71 -44.80 7.32 -89.79
CA ARG A 71 -43.40 6.88 -89.93
C ARG A 71 -42.41 7.90 -89.41
N ALA A 72 -42.63 9.19 -89.66
CA ALA A 72 -41.76 10.26 -89.17
C ALA A 72 -41.85 10.35 -87.63
N GLU A 73 -43.04 10.27 -87.06
CA GLU A 73 -43.26 10.21 -85.61
C GLU A 73 -42.62 8.96 -84.99
N MET A 74 -42.76 7.79 -85.63
CA MET A 74 -42.10 6.57 -85.17
C MET A 74 -40.57 6.65 -85.30
N MET A 75 -40.04 7.39 -86.27
CA MET A 75 -38.60 7.63 -86.42
C MET A 75 -38.09 8.56 -85.33
N GLU A 76 -38.76 9.68 -85.06
CA GLU A 76 -38.43 10.61 -83.98
C GLU A 76 -38.50 9.93 -82.60
N LEU A 77 -39.54 9.12 -82.38
CA LEU A 77 -39.68 8.35 -81.15
C LEU A 77 -38.53 7.34 -80.99
N ASN A 78 -38.11 6.70 -82.08
CA ASN A 78 -37.03 5.73 -82.08
C ASN A 78 -35.65 6.40 -81.91
N ASP A 79 -35.43 7.56 -82.51
CA ASP A 79 -34.23 8.38 -82.29
C ASP A 79 -34.16 8.85 -80.83
N ARG A 80 -35.29 9.24 -80.25
CA ARG A 80 -35.38 9.55 -78.82
C ARG A 80 -35.12 8.32 -77.95
N PHE A 81 -35.62 7.14 -78.31
CA PHE A 81 -35.29 5.89 -77.61
C PHE A 81 -33.81 5.51 -77.74
N ALA A 82 -33.19 5.72 -78.90
CA ALA A 82 -31.76 5.50 -79.08
C ALA A 82 -30.96 6.43 -78.16
N SER A 83 -31.32 7.71 -78.07
CA SER A 83 -30.67 8.66 -77.16
C SER A 83 -30.85 8.27 -75.67
N TYR A 84 -32.02 7.76 -75.28
CA TYR A 84 -32.23 7.23 -73.91
C TYR A 84 -31.42 5.96 -73.65
N ILE A 85 -31.31 5.04 -74.62
CA ILE A 85 -30.48 3.83 -74.48
C ILE A 85 -29.00 4.18 -74.34
N GLU A 86 -28.52 5.15 -75.12
CA GLU A 86 -27.15 5.68 -74.99
C GLU A 86 -26.94 6.34 -73.62
N LYS A 87 -27.92 7.10 -73.14
CA LYS A 87 -27.85 7.72 -71.80
C LYS A 87 -27.85 6.67 -70.69
N VAL A 88 -28.68 5.63 -70.79
CA VAL A 88 -28.69 4.52 -69.82
C VAL A 88 -27.37 3.77 -69.85
N ARG A 89 -26.83 3.45 -71.03
CA ARG A 89 -25.51 2.81 -71.14
C ARG A 89 -24.39 3.67 -70.55
N PHE A 90 -24.42 4.97 -70.80
CA PHE A 90 -23.47 5.92 -70.21
C PHE A 90 -23.59 5.94 -68.67
N LEU A 91 -24.81 6.00 -68.13
CA LEU A 91 -25.05 5.95 -66.68
C LEU A 91 -24.69 4.61 -66.05
N GLU A 92 -24.94 3.49 -66.73
CA GLU A 92 -24.52 2.15 -66.30
C GLU A 92 -22.99 2.04 -66.29
N GLN A 93 -22.31 2.57 -67.30
CA GLN A 93 -20.86 2.60 -67.37
C GLN A 93 -20.27 3.49 -66.27
N GLN A 94 -20.88 4.66 -66.00
CA GLN A 94 -20.50 5.51 -64.88
C GLN A 94 -20.75 4.85 -63.52
N ASN A 95 -21.91 4.21 -63.30
CA ASN A 95 -22.19 3.48 -62.06
C ASN A 95 -21.22 2.32 -61.87
N LYS A 96 -20.85 1.62 -62.94
CA LYS A 96 -19.85 0.55 -62.88
C LYS A 96 -18.46 1.10 -62.52
N ALA A 97 -18.08 2.26 -63.05
CA ALA A 97 -16.84 2.94 -62.68
C ALA A 97 -16.87 3.38 -61.20
N LEU A 98 -17.94 4.05 -60.76
CA LEU A 98 -18.11 4.47 -59.36
C LEU A 98 -18.13 3.30 -58.39
N ALA A 99 -18.77 2.17 -58.74
CA ALA A 99 -18.76 0.97 -57.91
C ALA A 99 -17.36 0.35 -57.82
N ALA A 100 -16.58 0.38 -58.90
CA ALA A 100 -15.19 -0.07 -58.89
C ALA A 100 -14.30 0.85 -58.03
N GLU A 101 -14.49 2.17 -58.13
CA GLU A 101 -13.79 3.16 -57.29
C GLU A 101 -14.17 3.00 -55.80
N LEU A 102 -15.45 2.83 -55.48
CA LEU A 102 -15.92 2.57 -54.12
C LEU A 102 -15.31 1.29 -53.52
N ASN A 103 -15.24 0.22 -54.30
CA ASN A 103 -14.62 -1.04 -53.86
C ASN A 103 -13.10 -0.89 -53.69
N GLN A 104 -12.43 -0.13 -54.55
CA GLN A 104 -11.01 0.18 -54.39
C GLN A 104 -10.74 1.06 -53.16
N LEU A 105 -11.61 2.03 -52.86
CA LEU A 105 -11.49 2.88 -51.67
C LEU A 105 -11.76 2.09 -50.39
N ARG A 106 -12.77 1.21 -50.37
CA ARG A 106 -13.03 0.30 -49.24
C ARG A 106 -11.91 -0.71 -49.02
N ALA A 107 -11.30 -1.24 -50.08
CA ALA A 107 -10.12 -2.09 -49.96
C ALA A 107 -8.87 -1.34 -49.48
N LYS A 108 -8.87 0.00 -49.59
CA LYS A 108 -7.84 0.91 -49.07
C LYS A 108 -8.17 1.45 -47.68
N GLU A 109 -9.34 1.14 -47.09
CA GLU A 109 -9.62 1.45 -45.69
C GLU A 109 -8.54 0.79 -44.80
N PRO A 110 -8.06 1.47 -43.75
CA PRO A 110 -6.76 1.19 -43.17
C PRO A 110 -6.81 0.03 -42.18
N THR A 111 -7.03 -1.21 -42.65
CA THR A 111 -6.92 -2.43 -41.84
C THR A 111 -5.52 -2.54 -41.23
N LYS A 112 -4.48 -2.12 -41.97
CA LYS A 112 -3.09 -2.10 -41.51
C LYS A 112 -2.87 -1.22 -40.27
N LEU A 113 -3.58 -0.09 -40.17
CA LEU A 113 -3.42 0.81 -39.03
C LEU A 113 -4.09 0.23 -37.78
N ALA A 114 -5.27 -0.37 -37.94
CA ALA A 114 -5.93 -1.11 -36.87
C ALA A 114 -5.08 -2.30 -36.39
N ASP A 115 -4.43 -3.02 -37.30
CA ASP A 115 -3.54 -4.14 -36.97
C ASP A 115 -2.28 -3.69 -36.20
N VAL A 116 -1.70 -2.55 -36.56
CA VAL A 116 -0.56 -1.95 -35.84
C VAL A 116 -0.97 -1.55 -34.42
N TYR A 117 -2.07 -0.82 -34.25
CA TYR A 117 -2.55 -0.45 -32.92
C TYR A 117 -2.94 -1.67 -32.08
N GLN A 118 -3.51 -2.71 -32.69
CA GLN A 118 -3.77 -3.96 -31.98
C GLN A 118 -2.48 -4.69 -31.58
N ALA A 119 -1.44 -4.67 -32.40
CA ALA A 119 -0.14 -5.24 -32.06
C ALA A 119 0.51 -4.48 -30.90
N GLU A 120 0.52 -3.15 -30.94
CA GLU A 120 1.01 -2.29 -29.85
C GLU A 120 0.21 -2.52 -28.55
N LEU A 121 -1.11 -2.65 -28.63
CA LEU A 121 -1.95 -2.94 -27.46
C LEU A 121 -1.64 -4.31 -26.84
N ARG A 122 -1.37 -5.33 -27.67
CA ARG A 122 -0.94 -6.66 -27.19
C ARG A 122 0.42 -6.58 -26.51
N GLU A 123 1.36 -5.84 -27.08
CA GLU A 123 2.70 -5.66 -26.50
C GLU A 123 2.64 -4.90 -25.18
N LEU A 124 1.85 -3.82 -25.11
CA LEU A 124 1.63 -3.07 -23.87
C LEU A 124 0.99 -3.92 -22.77
N ARG A 125 0.02 -4.78 -23.12
CA ARG A 125 -0.56 -5.76 -22.18
C ARG A 125 0.48 -6.76 -21.68
N LEU A 126 1.28 -7.32 -22.58
CA LEU A 126 2.35 -8.24 -22.20
C LEU A 126 3.37 -7.57 -21.25
N ARG A 127 3.74 -6.32 -21.54
CA ARG A 127 4.62 -5.54 -20.66
C ARG A 127 3.97 -5.25 -19.31
N LEU A 128 2.67 -4.95 -19.27
CA LEU A 128 1.94 -4.76 -18.02
C LEU A 128 1.90 -6.04 -17.20
N ASP A 129 1.64 -7.19 -17.82
CA ASP A 129 1.62 -8.49 -17.14
C ASP A 129 3.02 -8.83 -16.59
N GLN A 130 4.08 -8.57 -17.36
CA GLN A 130 5.46 -8.75 -16.92
C GLN A 130 5.82 -7.84 -15.74
N LEU A 131 5.45 -6.55 -15.81
CA LEU A 131 5.66 -5.60 -14.71
C LEU A 131 4.88 -6.00 -13.46
N THR A 132 3.64 -6.50 -13.62
CA THR A 132 2.81 -6.96 -12.51
C THR A 132 3.41 -8.19 -11.84
N ALA A 133 3.88 -9.16 -12.63
CA ALA A 133 4.56 -10.34 -12.12
C ALA A 133 5.88 -9.98 -11.41
N ASN A 134 6.65 -9.05 -11.97
CA ASN A 134 7.87 -8.56 -11.34
C ASN A 134 7.58 -7.79 -10.04
N SER A 135 6.52 -6.97 -10.00
CA SER A 135 6.08 -6.27 -8.78
C SER A 135 5.71 -7.26 -7.69
N ALA A 136 4.88 -8.26 -8.00
CA ALA A 136 4.48 -9.29 -7.04
C ALA A 136 5.70 -10.07 -6.52
N ARG A 137 6.66 -10.40 -7.40
CA ARG A 137 7.91 -11.05 -6.98
C ARG A 137 8.73 -10.18 -6.04
N LEU A 138 8.92 -8.90 -6.36
CA LEU A 138 9.66 -7.95 -5.52
C LEU A 138 8.97 -7.70 -4.18
N GLU A 139 7.64 -7.71 -4.13
CA GLU A 139 6.87 -7.62 -2.89
C GLU A 139 7.14 -8.81 -1.96
N VAL A 140 7.15 -10.03 -2.51
CA VAL A 140 7.50 -11.24 -1.75
C VAL A 140 8.95 -11.19 -1.25
N GLU A 141 9.89 -10.79 -2.11
CA GLU A 141 11.31 -10.64 -1.72
C GLU A 141 11.47 -9.58 -0.61
N ARG A 142 10.74 -8.46 -0.70
CA ARG A 142 10.69 -7.43 0.35
C ARG A 142 10.16 -8.01 1.67
N ASP A 143 9.07 -8.76 1.62
CA ASP A 143 8.45 -9.33 2.83
C ASP A 143 9.34 -10.37 3.50
N ASN A 144 10.01 -11.20 2.71
CA ASN A 144 11.01 -12.14 3.21
C ASN A 144 12.18 -11.39 3.89
N LEU A 145 12.74 -10.38 3.24
CA LEU A 145 13.82 -9.56 3.83
C LEU A 145 13.35 -8.80 5.08
N ALA A 146 12.11 -8.33 5.11
CA ALA A 146 11.53 -7.68 6.29
C ALA A 146 11.40 -8.66 7.46
N GLN A 147 10.98 -9.90 7.19
CA GLN A 147 10.92 -10.96 8.19
C GLN A 147 12.32 -11.32 8.70
N ASP A 148 13.30 -11.50 7.81
CA ASP A 148 14.69 -11.78 8.16
C ASP A 148 15.29 -10.66 9.03
N LEU A 149 15.06 -9.39 8.66
CA LEU A 149 15.47 -8.25 9.47
C LEU A 149 14.79 -8.25 10.85
N GLY A 150 13.51 -8.63 10.92
CA GLY A 150 12.79 -8.81 12.18
C GLY A 150 13.44 -9.86 13.07
N THR A 151 13.73 -11.04 12.54
CA THR A 151 14.38 -12.12 13.29
C THR A 151 15.80 -11.75 13.73
N LEU A 152 16.58 -11.05 12.87
CA LEU A 152 17.94 -10.63 13.21
C LEU A 152 17.93 -9.55 14.30
N ARG A 153 16.98 -8.62 14.25
CA ARG A 153 16.78 -7.62 15.33
C ARG A 153 16.44 -8.28 16.65
N GLN A 154 15.55 -9.27 16.65
CA GLN A 154 15.21 -10.02 17.86
C GLN A 154 16.45 -10.74 18.43
N LYS A 155 17.17 -11.50 17.59
CA LYS A 155 18.42 -12.16 18.02
C LYS A 155 19.45 -11.17 18.56
N PHE A 156 19.60 -10.01 17.95
CA PHE A 156 20.51 -8.98 18.43
C PHE A 156 20.09 -8.44 19.81
N GLN A 157 18.79 -8.24 20.03
CA GLN A 157 18.26 -7.83 21.34
C GLN A 157 18.49 -8.90 22.40
N ASP A 158 18.22 -10.17 22.08
CA ASP A 158 18.46 -11.30 22.98
C ASP A 158 19.95 -11.41 23.34
N GLU A 159 20.85 -11.29 22.37
CA GLU A 159 22.30 -11.33 22.60
C GLU A 159 22.78 -10.13 23.44
N THR A 160 22.19 -8.95 23.23
CA THR A 160 22.49 -7.76 24.03
C THR A 160 22.06 -7.95 25.48
N ASN A 161 20.89 -8.54 25.71
CA ASN A 161 20.38 -8.84 27.05
C ASN A 161 21.27 -9.88 27.73
N LEU A 162 21.62 -10.97 27.04
CA LEU A 162 22.52 -12.00 27.56
C LEU A 162 23.90 -11.44 27.92
N ARG A 163 24.44 -10.53 27.08
CA ARG A 163 25.69 -9.83 27.37
C ARG A 163 25.58 -8.96 28.62
N LEU A 164 24.50 -8.21 28.79
CA LEU A 164 24.28 -7.38 29.98
C LEU A 164 24.14 -8.24 31.24
N GLU A 165 23.43 -9.37 31.17
CA GLU A 165 23.33 -10.33 32.27
C GLU A 165 24.72 -10.89 32.64
N ALA A 166 25.53 -11.26 31.65
CA ALA A 166 26.90 -11.72 31.87
C ALA A 166 27.80 -10.62 32.47
N GLU A 167 27.68 -9.38 32.01
CA GLU A 167 28.40 -8.21 32.56
C GLU A 167 28.00 -7.95 34.02
N ASN A 168 26.72 -8.05 34.35
CA ASN A 168 26.21 -7.91 35.72
C ASN A 168 26.70 -9.02 36.64
N ASN A 169 26.64 -10.29 36.20
CA ASN A 169 27.15 -11.43 36.96
C ASN A 169 28.66 -11.33 37.19
N LEU A 170 29.40 -10.85 36.20
CA LEU A 170 30.84 -10.63 36.33
C LEU A 170 31.15 -9.49 37.32
N ALA A 171 30.33 -8.44 37.35
CA ALA A 171 30.45 -7.39 38.35
C ALA A 171 30.15 -7.91 39.77
N SER A 172 29.11 -8.74 39.94
CA SER A 172 28.82 -9.35 41.24
C SER A 172 29.93 -10.28 41.70
N TYR A 173 30.48 -11.13 40.82
CA TYR A 173 31.61 -12.01 41.17
C TYR A 173 32.88 -11.23 41.54
N ARG A 174 33.13 -10.06 40.93
CA ARG A 174 34.23 -9.19 41.33
C ARG A 174 34.00 -8.64 42.74
N GLN A 175 32.79 -8.16 43.03
CA GLN A 175 32.45 -7.68 44.36
C GLN A 175 32.60 -8.79 45.41
N GLU A 176 32.08 -10.00 45.13
CA GLU A 176 32.23 -11.16 46.02
C GLU A 176 33.70 -11.54 46.23
N ALA A 177 34.52 -11.47 45.19
CA ALA A 177 35.96 -11.70 45.30
C ALA A 177 36.64 -10.64 46.18
N ASP A 178 36.31 -9.36 46.00
CA ASP A 178 36.84 -8.26 46.82
C ASP A 178 36.41 -8.44 48.29
N GLU A 179 35.14 -8.74 48.55
CA GLU A 179 34.62 -9.03 49.90
C GLU A 179 35.33 -10.24 50.53
N ALA A 180 35.55 -11.32 49.77
CA ALA A 180 36.31 -12.48 50.24
C ALA A 180 37.78 -12.13 50.55
N THR A 181 38.42 -11.26 49.76
CA THR A 181 39.78 -10.80 50.04
C THR A 181 39.86 -9.95 51.30
N LEU A 182 38.88 -9.07 51.54
CA LEU A 182 38.80 -8.29 52.78
C LEU A 182 38.61 -9.19 53.99
N ALA A 183 37.68 -10.16 53.91
CA ALA A 183 37.47 -11.13 54.98
C ALA A 183 38.74 -11.96 55.27
N ARG A 184 39.49 -12.35 54.22
CA ARG A 184 40.78 -13.02 54.37
C ARG A 184 41.80 -12.14 55.12
N LEU A 185 41.93 -10.88 54.72
CA LEU A 185 42.84 -9.92 55.35
C LEU A 185 42.48 -9.62 56.81
N ASP A 186 41.19 -9.58 57.15
CA ASP A 186 40.73 -9.41 58.53
C ASP A 186 41.07 -10.64 59.39
N LEU A 187 40.90 -11.84 58.85
CA LEU A 187 41.30 -13.08 59.51
C LEU A 187 42.83 -13.18 59.67
N GLU A 188 43.61 -12.81 58.66
CA GLU A 188 45.08 -12.74 58.73
C GLU A 188 45.53 -11.80 59.85
N ARG A 189 44.97 -10.58 59.91
CA ARG A 189 45.25 -9.64 61.01
C ARG A 189 44.86 -10.19 62.38
N LYS A 190 43.76 -10.95 62.47
CA LYS A 190 43.35 -11.58 63.74
C LYS A 190 44.32 -12.69 64.15
N ILE A 191 44.82 -13.47 63.19
CA ILE A 191 45.84 -14.49 63.44
C ILE A 191 47.12 -13.82 63.94
N GLU A 192 47.63 -12.80 63.25
CA GLU A 192 48.83 -12.06 63.65
C GLU A 192 48.70 -11.49 65.08
N SER A 193 47.56 -10.87 65.40
CA SER A 193 47.27 -10.36 66.74
C SER A 193 47.26 -11.46 67.81
N LEU A 194 46.68 -12.62 67.52
CA LEU A 194 46.69 -13.76 68.46
C LEU A 194 48.09 -14.37 68.61
N GLU A 195 48.89 -14.39 67.54
CA GLU A 195 50.28 -14.84 67.59
C GLU A 195 51.16 -13.89 68.41
N GLU A 196 50.93 -12.58 68.32
CA GLU A 196 51.55 -11.57 69.19
C GLU A 196 51.16 -11.77 70.66
N GLU A 197 49.89 -12.02 70.94
CA GLU A 197 49.39 -12.30 72.29
C GLU A 197 50.03 -13.58 72.87
N ILE A 198 50.11 -14.66 72.08
CA ILE A 198 50.79 -15.90 72.50
C ILE A 198 52.27 -15.64 72.78
N ARG A 199 52.96 -14.89 71.92
CA ARG A 199 54.38 -14.55 72.13
C ARG A 199 54.58 -13.72 73.39
N PHE A 200 53.71 -12.76 73.64
CA PHE A 200 53.73 -11.93 74.84
C PHE A 200 53.54 -12.76 76.11
N LEU A 201 52.51 -13.63 76.13
CA LEU A 201 52.24 -14.51 77.27
C LEU A 201 53.38 -15.48 77.55
N ARG A 202 54.01 -16.04 76.50
CA ARG A 202 55.21 -16.89 76.66
C ARG A 202 56.38 -16.12 77.27
N LYS A 203 56.63 -14.90 76.80
CA LYS A 203 57.71 -14.06 77.34
C LYS A 203 57.48 -13.73 78.82
N ILE A 204 56.25 -13.35 79.19
CA ILE A 204 55.90 -13.12 80.60
C ILE A 204 56.12 -14.38 81.42
N HIS A 205 55.66 -15.54 80.94
CA HIS A 205 55.84 -16.79 81.66
C HIS A 205 57.32 -17.12 81.86
N ASP A 206 58.16 -16.94 80.84
CA ASP A 206 59.61 -17.16 80.93
C ASP A 206 60.26 -16.19 81.94
N GLU A 207 59.84 -14.92 81.97
CA GLU A 207 60.30 -13.91 82.93
C GLU A 207 59.87 -14.25 84.37
N GLU A 208 58.61 -14.64 84.58
CA GLU A 208 58.09 -15.07 85.89
C GLU A 208 58.83 -16.32 86.40
N VAL A 209 59.10 -17.29 85.52
CA VAL A 209 59.89 -18.48 85.87
C VAL A 209 61.32 -18.11 86.24
N GLN A 210 61.96 -17.21 85.50
CA GLN A 210 63.30 -16.71 85.84
C GLN A 210 63.30 -15.97 87.18
N GLU A 211 62.32 -15.10 87.44
CA GLU A 211 62.21 -14.38 88.70
C GLU A 211 62.01 -15.33 89.88
N LEU A 212 61.14 -16.34 89.75
CA LEU A 212 60.95 -17.36 90.78
C LEU A 212 62.21 -18.20 91.01
N GLN A 213 62.96 -18.53 89.95
CA GLN A 213 64.27 -19.20 90.07
C GLN A 213 65.29 -18.32 90.79
N GLU A 214 65.35 -17.02 90.47
CA GLU A 214 66.21 -16.07 91.17
C GLU A 214 65.80 -15.90 92.63
N GLN A 215 64.50 -15.83 92.94
CA GLN A 215 64.00 -15.75 94.31
C GLN A 215 64.39 -17.01 95.10
N LEU A 216 64.31 -18.19 94.49
CA LEU A 216 64.76 -19.45 95.10
C LEU A 216 66.28 -19.46 95.34
N ALA A 217 67.06 -18.95 94.38
CA ALA A 217 68.52 -18.83 94.49
C ALA A 217 68.95 -17.80 95.55
N ARG A 218 68.23 -16.66 95.63
CA ARG A 218 68.43 -15.62 96.67
C ARG A 218 68.06 -16.13 98.06
N GLN A 219 67.00 -16.93 98.18
CA GLN A 219 66.64 -17.59 99.45
C GLN A 219 67.69 -18.64 99.88
N GLN A 220 68.48 -19.19 98.96
CA GLN A 220 69.63 -20.05 99.28
C GLN A 220 70.90 -19.26 99.70
N VAL A 221 70.93 -17.93 99.56
CA VAL A 221 72.10 -17.09 99.90
C VAL A 221 71.67 -15.83 100.63
N HIS A 222 71.38 -15.94 101.93
CA HIS A 222 71.40 -14.78 102.82
C HIS A 222 71.94 -15.15 104.21
N VAL A 223 73.25 -14.94 104.37
CA VAL A 223 73.96 -14.80 105.65
C VAL A 223 74.75 -13.50 105.61
N GLU A 224 74.30 -12.57 106.45
CA GLU A 224 74.99 -11.65 107.34
C GLU A 224 76.26 -10.86 106.93
N LEU A 225 76.27 -9.62 107.46
CA LEU A 225 77.41 -8.75 107.84
C LEU A 225 78.12 -8.01 106.69
N ASP A 226 78.60 -6.78 106.84
CA ASP A 226 78.84 -5.93 108.01
C ASP A 226 78.79 -4.46 107.56
N VAL A 227 78.13 -3.59 108.34
CA VAL A 227 77.87 -2.19 108.00
C VAL A 227 78.97 -1.32 108.58
N ALA A 228 79.93 -0.92 107.74
CA ALA A 228 80.88 0.13 108.08
C ALA A 228 80.13 1.47 108.13
N LYS A 229 79.99 2.06 109.33
CA LYS A 229 79.31 3.34 109.60
C LYS A 229 79.78 4.45 108.66
N PRO A 230 78.96 4.89 107.69
CA PRO A 230 79.04 6.22 107.12
C PRO A 230 78.28 7.16 108.07
N ASP A 231 78.40 8.47 107.91
CA ASP A 231 77.64 9.43 108.70
C ASP A 231 76.13 9.25 108.49
N LEU A 232 75.53 8.49 109.42
CA LEU A 232 74.15 8.02 109.36
C LEU A 232 73.17 9.17 109.27
N THR A 233 73.53 10.33 109.82
CA THR A 233 72.65 11.50 109.85
C THR A 233 72.59 12.19 108.49
N ALA A 234 73.72 12.26 107.77
CA ALA A 234 73.74 12.76 106.39
C ALA A 234 73.06 11.77 105.44
N ALA A 235 73.40 10.49 105.54
CA ALA A 235 72.80 9.44 104.71
C ALA A 235 71.28 9.29 104.95
N LEU A 236 70.79 9.32 106.19
CA LEU A 236 69.35 9.27 106.47
C LEU A 236 68.61 10.51 105.97
N ARG A 237 69.25 11.70 106.06
CA ARG A 237 68.67 12.94 105.54
C ARG A 237 68.62 12.92 104.02
N GLU A 238 69.66 12.40 103.37
CA GLU A 238 69.74 12.24 101.93
C GLU A 238 68.75 11.19 101.39
N ILE A 239 68.66 10.02 102.03
CA ILE A 239 67.64 9.00 101.75
C ILE A 239 66.25 9.59 101.90
N ARG A 240 66.00 10.36 102.97
CA ARG A 240 64.71 11.03 103.16
C ARG A 240 64.41 12.03 102.04
N THR A 241 65.37 12.88 101.66
CA THR A 241 65.18 13.82 100.54
C THR A 241 64.98 13.10 99.21
N GLN A 242 65.64 11.96 98.99
CA GLN A 242 65.42 11.15 97.79
C GLN A 242 64.04 10.49 97.79
N TYR A 243 63.56 9.99 98.93
CA TYR A 243 62.21 9.46 99.04
C TYR A 243 61.15 10.56 98.88
N GLU A 244 61.36 11.74 99.46
CA GLU A 244 60.47 12.89 99.28
C GLU A 244 60.47 13.36 97.82
N ALA A 245 61.63 13.41 97.16
CA ALA A 245 61.75 13.73 95.73
C ALA A 245 61.07 12.66 94.85
N MET A 246 61.33 11.37 95.09
CA MET A 246 60.69 10.27 94.36
C MET A 246 59.17 10.25 94.56
N ALA A 247 58.69 10.46 95.79
CA ALA A 247 57.27 10.54 96.08
C ALA A 247 56.62 11.74 95.35
N SER A 248 57.29 12.89 95.33
CA SER A 248 56.81 14.07 94.59
C SER A 248 56.84 13.87 93.07
N SER A 249 57.88 13.23 92.51
CA SER A 249 58.00 12.90 91.09
C SER A 249 56.91 11.92 90.69
N ASN A 250 56.72 10.83 91.44
CA ASN A 250 55.69 9.84 91.21
C ASN A 250 54.28 10.46 91.27
N MET A 251 54.04 11.39 92.20
CA MET A 251 52.76 12.11 92.26
C MET A 251 52.55 12.99 91.01
N HIS A 252 53.58 13.72 90.58
CA HIS A 252 53.49 14.57 89.39
C HIS A 252 53.31 13.74 88.11
N GLU A 253 54.08 12.66 87.96
CA GLU A 253 53.97 11.72 86.84
C GLU A 253 52.58 11.08 86.80
N ALA A 254 52.01 10.70 87.94
CA ALA A 254 50.64 10.20 88.01
C ALA A 254 49.62 11.27 87.60
N GLU A 255 49.74 12.51 88.09
CA GLU A 255 48.87 13.63 87.72
C GLU A 255 48.95 13.95 86.22
N GLU A 256 50.15 14.02 85.65
CA GLU A 256 50.38 14.23 84.23
C GLU A 256 49.83 13.08 83.39
N TRP A 257 50.02 11.83 83.84
CA TRP A 257 49.47 10.65 83.17
C TRP A 257 47.94 10.69 83.15
N TYR A 258 47.30 10.97 84.29
CA TYR A 258 45.84 11.12 84.33
C TYR A 258 45.38 12.30 83.47
N ARG A 259 46.04 13.45 83.54
CA ARG A 259 45.69 14.63 82.75
C ARG A 259 45.80 14.35 81.25
N SER A 260 46.85 13.65 80.80
CA SER A 260 46.99 13.20 79.42
C SER A 260 45.88 12.22 79.03
N LYS A 261 45.56 11.24 79.89
CA LYS A 261 44.46 10.29 79.62
C LYS A 261 43.09 10.96 79.54
N PHE A 262 42.83 11.94 80.38
CA PHE A 262 41.60 12.73 80.30
C PHE A 262 41.56 13.56 79.02
N ALA A 263 42.68 14.16 78.61
CA ALA A 263 42.78 14.89 77.34
C ALA A 263 42.51 13.97 76.14
N ASP A 264 43.16 12.80 76.07
CA ASP A 264 42.96 11.81 75.01
C ASP A 264 41.51 11.35 74.90
N LEU A 265 40.86 11.07 76.05
CA LEU A 265 39.45 10.67 76.10
C LEU A 265 38.53 11.81 75.65
N THR A 266 38.83 13.04 76.04
CA THR A 266 38.06 14.23 75.64
C THR A 266 38.18 14.48 74.14
N ASP A 267 39.39 14.37 73.59
CA ASP A 267 39.64 14.52 72.15
C ASP A 267 39.02 13.39 71.33
N ALA A 268 39.04 12.14 71.85
CA ALA A 268 38.33 11.03 71.22
C ALA A 268 36.81 11.24 71.24
N ALA A 269 36.25 11.73 72.35
CA ALA A 269 34.83 12.05 72.45
C ALA A 269 34.43 13.19 71.49
N ALA A 270 35.25 14.25 71.37
CA ALA A 270 35.03 15.34 70.44
C ALA A 270 35.05 14.88 68.97
N ARG A 271 36.03 14.04 68.60
CA ARG A 271 36.10 13.43 67.26
C ARG A 271 34.88 12.57 66.96
N ASN A 272 34.46 11.72 67.90
CA ASN A 272 33.26 10.89 67.73
C ASN A 272 31.99 11.74 67.60
N ALA A 273 31.87 12.84 68.35
CA ALA A 273 30.74 13.77 68.23
C ALA A 273 30.69 14.43 66.84
N GLU A 274 31.84 14.81 66.29
CA GLU A 274 31.94 15.40 64.95
C GLU A 274 31.62 14.36 63.86
N LEU A 275 32.13 13.14 63.95
CA LEU A 275 31.77 12.04 63.03
C LEU A 275 30.26 11.75 63.06
N LEU A 276 29.66 11.72 64.24
CA LEU A 276 28.20 11.56 64.38
C LEU A 276 27.44 12.73 63.74
N ARG A 277 27.95 13.96 63.86
CA ARG A 277 27.35 15.15 63.24
C ARG A 277 27.43 15.07 61.72
N GLN A 278 28.58 14.65 61.17
CA GLN A 278 28.79 14.48 59.73
C GLN A 278 27.88 13.39 59.18
N ALA A 279 27.84 12.20 59.80
CA ALA A 279 26.95 11.12 59.40
C ALA A 279 25.46 11.53 59.44
N LYS A 280 25.05 12.32 60.45
CA LYS A 280 23.69 12.90 60.50
C LYS A 280 23.43 13.91 59.39
N HIS A 281 24.43 14.69 58.99
CA HIS A 281 24.29 15.64 57.89
C HIS A 281 24.11 14.92 56.56
N GLU A 282 24.97 13.94 56.27
CA GLU A 282 24.90 13.09 55.08
C GLU A 282 23.57 12.34 54.99
N ALA A 283 23.12 11.73 56.10
CA ALA A 283 21.81 11.08 56.15
C ALA A 283 20.65 12.04 55.83
N ASN A 284 20.72 13.30 56.29
CA ASN A 284 19.72 14.31 55.96
C ASN A 284 19.78 14.74 54.49
N ASP A 285 20.96 14.83 53.90
CA ASP A 285 21.11 15.19 52.49
C ASP A 285 20.62 14.08 51.58
N TYR A 286 20.91 12.80 51.89
CA TYR A 286 20.30 11.67 51.20
C TYR A 286 18.78 11.65 51.34
N ARG A 287 18.25 12.00 52.52
CA ARG A 287 16.79 12.11 52.73
C ARG A 287 16.16 13.20 51.86
N ARG A 288 16.84 14.34 51.70
CA ARG A 288 16.39 15.44 50.83
C ARG A 288 16.46 15.04 49.36
N GLN A 289 17.55 14.41 48.93
CA GLN A 289 17.70 13.90 47.56
C GLN A 289 16.61 12.88 47.21
N LEU A 290 16.33 11.95 48.12
CA LEU A 290 15.23 11.00 47.97
C LEU A 290 13.88 11.71 47.81
N GLN A 291 13.61 12.75 48.61
CA GLN A 291 12.37 13.51 48.48
C GLN A 291 12.28 14.23 47.13
N THR A 292 13.35 14.89 46.69
CA THR A 292 13.40 15.54 45.37
C THR A 292 13.16 14.56 44.23
N LEU A 293 13.89 13.43 44.22
CA LEU A 293 13.71 12.38 43.23
C LEU A 293 12.30 11.79 43.25
N THR A 294 11.69 11.67 44.42
CA THR A 294 10.30 11.20 44.55
C THR A 294 9.32 12.19 43.92
N CYS A 295 9.48 13.49 44.19
CA CYS A 295 8.66 14.54 43.57
C CYS A 295 8.85 14.58 42.05
N ASP A 296 10.08 14.43 41.56
CA ASP A 296 10.37 14.39 40.13
C ASP A 296 9.71 13.18 39.47
N LEU A 297 9.79 11.99 40.09
CA LEU A 297 9.10 10.78 39.62
C LEU A 297 7.58 10.96 39.57
N GLU A 298 6.98 11.54 40.61
CA GLU A 298 5.53 11.83 40.63
C GLU A 298 5.14 12.84 39.55
N SER A 299 5.95 13.87 39.33
CA SER A 299 5.73 14.86 38.26
C SER A 299 5.80 14.21 36.87
N LEU A 300 6.82 13.39 36.62
CA LEU A 300 7.01 12.69 35.35
C LEU A 300 5.87 11.69 35.12
N ARG A 301 5.47 10.94 36.15
CA ARG A 301 4.28 10.06 36.08
C ARG A 301 3.04 10.85 35.69
N GLY A 302 2.79 11.99 36.34
CA GLY A 302 1.66 12.87 36.00
C GLY A 302 1.71 13.38 34.56
N THR A 303 2.89 13.78 34.06
CA THR A 303 3.04 14.20 32.65
C THR A 303 2.81 13.03 31.67
N ASN A 304 3.29 11.83 32.00
CA ASN A 304 3.11 10.66 31.16
C ASN A 304 1.62 10.26 31.07
N GLU A 305 0.93 10.18 32.21
CA GLU A 305 -0.52 9.92 32.22
C GLU A 305 -1.30 10.98 31.43
N SER A 306 -0.87 12.25 31.47
CA SER A 306 -1.48 13.32 30.67
C SER A 306 -1.25 13.12 29.18
N LEU A 307 -0.04 12.75 28.76
CA LEU A 307 0.27 12.48 27.37
C LEU A 307 -0.47 11.24 26.85
N GLU A 308 -0.57 10.18 27.66
CA GLU A 308 -1.37 9.00 27.33
C GLU A 308 -2.85 9.34 27.17
N ARG A 309 -3.42 10.18 28.05
CA ARG A 309 -4.80 10.67 27.90
C ARG A 309 -4.97 11.47 26.61
N GLN A 310 -4.03 12.37 26.29
CA GLN A 310 -4.07 13.14 25.04
C GLN A 310 -3.97 12.24 23.80
N MET A 311 -3.10 11.22 23.83
CA MET A 311 -2.98 10.22 22.76
C MET A 311 -4.31 9.50 22.54
N ARG A 312 -4.92 8.95 23.60
CA ARG A 312 -6.22 8.27 23.51
C ARG A 312 -7.30 9.21 22.96
N GLU A 313 -7.36 10.45 23.44
CA GLU A 313 -8.32 11.44 22.93
C GLU A 313 -8.13 11.74 21.44
N GLN A 314 -6.88 11.83 20.95
CA GLN A 314 -6.60 12.02 19.52
C GLN A 314 -6.96 10.79 18.70
N GLU A 315 -6.62 9.59 19.17
CA GLU A 315 -7.00 8.33 18.53
C GLU A 315 -8.52 8.20 18.41
N GLU A 316 -9.26 8.50 19.48
CA GLU A 316 -10.72 8.48 19.44
C GLU A 316 -11.30 9.56 18.52
N ARG A 317 -10.69 10.76 18.45
CA ARG A 317 -11.12 11.81 17.50
C ARG A 317 -10.93 11.34 16.06
N HIS A 318 -9.77 10.79 15.73
CA HIS A 318 -9.49 10.25 14.40
C HIS A 318 -10.39 9.06 14.05
N ALA A 319 -10.69 8.19 15.01
CA ALA A 319 -11.64 7.09 14.83
C ALA A 319 -13.05 7.61 14.49
N ARG A 320 -13.52 8.67 15.19
CA ARG A 320 -14.80 9.31 14.89
C ARG A 320 -14.81 9.97 13.52
N GLU A 321 -13.75 10.67 13.14
CA GLU A 321 -13.60 11.29 11.81
C GLU A 321 -13.60 10.22 10.71
N ALA A 322 -12.83 9.14 10.87
CA ALA A 322 -12.81 8.02 9.95
C ALA A 322 -14.20 7.37 9.79
N ALA A 323 -14.92 7.14 10.90
CA ALA A 323 -16.28 6.63 10.87
C ALA A 323 -17.22 7.56 10.09
N SER A 324 -17.13 8.89 10.32
CA SER A 324 -17.94 9.87 9.59
C SER A 324 -17.64 9.90 8.08
N TYR A 325 -16.38 9.73 7.67
CA TYR A 325 -16.02 9.61 6.26
C TYR A 325 -16.51 8.30 5.66
N GLN A 326 -16.45 7.19 6.40
CA GLN A 326 -17.01 5.90 5.97
C GLN A 326 -18.53 5.99 5.78
N GLU A 327 -19.25 6.63 6.70
CA GLU A 327 -20.69 6.88 6.55
C GLU A 327 -21.00 7.76 5.33
N ALA A 328 -20.20 8.80 5.09
CA ALA A 328 -20.36 9.67 3.92
C ALA A 328 -20.10 8.91 2.61
N LEU A 329 -19.07 8.06 2.57
CA LEU A 329 -18.78 7.19 1.43
C LEU A 329 -19.93 6.21 1.19
N ALA A 330 -20.42 5.52 2.23
CA ALA A 330 -21.53 4.59 2.12
C ALA A 330 -22.79 5.26 1.57
N ARG A 331 -23.11 6.49 2.01
CA ARG A 331 -24.22 7.28 1.45
C ARG A 331 -24.03 7.59 -0.03
N LEU A 332 -22.84 8.02 -0.44
CA LEU A 332 -22.56 8.31 -1.86
C LEU A 332 -22.58 7.05 -2.73
N GLU A 333 -22.12 5.91 -2.20
CA GLU A 333 -22.21 4.61 -2.88
C GLU A 333 -23.66 4.18 -3.07
N GLU A 334 -24.51 4.37 -2.05
CA GLU A 334 -25.95 4.10 -2.12
C GLU A 334 -26.64 5.01 -3.14
N GLU A 335 -26.37 6.33 -3.12
CA GLU A 335 -26.86 7.27 -4.13
C GLU A 335 -26.43 6.86 -5.54
N GLY A 336 -25.16 6.46 -5.71
CA GLY A 336 -24.62 5.98 -6.97
C GLY A 336 -25.29 4.68 -7.45
N GLN A 337 -25.63 3.77 -6.53
CA GLN A 337 -26.36 2.55 -6.86
C GLN A 337 -27.81 2.85 -7.25
N ASN A 338 -28.49 3.72 -6.50
CA ASN A 338 -29.85 4.15 -6.81
C ASN A 338 -29.94 4.77 -8.22
N LEU A 339 -29.00 5.65 -8.59
CA LEU A 339 -28.94 6.23 -9.94
C LEU A 339 -28.70 5.20 -11.04
N LYS A 340 -27.90 4.15 -10.78
CA LYS A 340 -27.71 3.05 -11.74
C LYS A 340 -29.00 2.26 -11.92
N ASP A 341 -29.71 1.98 -10.84
CA ASP A 341 -30.98 1.25 -10.88
C ASP A 341 -32.06 2.06 -11.61
N GLU A 342 -32.12 3.38 -11.37
CA GLU A 342 -32.97 4.30 -12.12
C GLU A 342 -32.64 4.33 -13.62
N MET A 343 -31.35 4.38 -13.97
CA MET A 343 -30.89 4.32 -15.36
C MET A 343 -31.29 3.00 -16.03
N ALA A 344 -31.11 1.87 -15.34
CA ALA A 344 -31.52 0.56 -15.82
C ALA A 344 -33.04 0.49 -16.04
N ARG A 345 -33.82 1.06 -15.11
CA ARG A 345 -35.28 1.16 -15.22
C ARG A 345 -35.69 1.95 -16.46
N HIS A 346 -35.08 3.11 -16.69
CA HIS A 346 -35.35 3.92 -17.88
C HIS A 346 -34.97 3.21 -19.17
N LEU A 347 -33.82 2.54 -19.23
CA LEU A 347 -33.43 1.75 -20.40
C LEU A 347 -34.45 0.66 -20.72
N GLN A 348 -35.01 0.00 -19.69
CA GLN A 348 -36.06 -0.99 -19.88
C GLN A 348 -37.35 -0.35 -20.42
N GLU A 349 -37.78 0.79 -19.86
CA GLU A 349 -38.95 1.55 -20.35
C GLU A 349 -38.77 1.98 -21.82
N TYR A 350 -37.58 2.44 -22.22
CA TYR A 350 -37.28 2.77 -23.61
C TYR A 350 -37.33 1.56 -24.54
N GLN A 351 -36.82 0.41 -24.09
CA GLN A 351 -36.88 -0.83 -24.85
C GLN A 351 -38.33 -1.30 -25.04
N ASP A 352 -39.16 -1.21 -24.01
CA ASP A 352 -40.58 -1.55 -24.08
C ASP A 352 -41.34 -0.62 -25.02
N LEU A 353 -41.07 0.69 -24.96
CA LEU A 353 -41.65 1.66 -25.89
C LEU A 353 -41.22 1.41 -27.35
N LEU A 354 -39.95 1.06 -27.56
CA LEU A 354 -39.44 0.66 -28.88
C LEU A 354 -40.17 -0.58 -29.40
N ASN A 355 -40.39 -1.58 -28.54
CA ASN A 355 -41.14 -2.79 -28.90
C ASN A 355 -42.58 -2.46 -29.33
N VAL A 356 -43.27 -1.58 -28.60
CA VAL A 356 -44.61 -1.08 -28.98
C VAL A 356 -44.56 -0.36 -30.32
N LYS A 357 -43.57 0.51 -30.55
CA LYS A 357 -43.40 1.21 -31.83
C LYS A 357 -43.21 0.24 -33.00
N LEU A 358 -42.40 -0.80 -32.82
CA LEU A 358 -42.19 -1.83 -33.84
C LEU A 358 -43.48 -2.60 -34.13
N ALA A 359 -44.28 -2.91 -33.11
CA ALA A 359 -45.59 -3.54 -33.30
C ALA A 359 -46.53 -2.63 -34.13
N LEU A 360 -46.58 -1.34 -33.80
CA LEU A 360 -47.38 -0.36 -34.55
C LEU A 360 -46.89 -0.20 -36.01
N ASP A 361 -45.58 -0.21 -36.27
CA ASP A 361 -45.06 -0.17 -37.64
C ASP A 361 -45.53 -1.39 -38.46
N ILE A 362 -45.55 -2.58 -37.83
CA ILE A 362 -46.05 -3.81 -38.45
C ILE A 362 -47.55 -3.66 -38.74
N GLU A 363 -48.35 -3.17 -37.79
CA GLU A 363 -49.78 -2.89 -37.99
C GLU A 363 -50.02 -1.89 -39.13
N ILE A 364 -49.27 -0.79 -39.18
CA ILE A 364 -49.37 0.19 -40.27
C ILE A 364 -49.03 -0.46 -41.62
N ALA A 365 -47.99 -1.31 -41.66
CA ALA A 365 -47.61 -2.02 -42.88
C ALA A 365 -48.68 -3.03 -43.31
N THR A 366 -49.34 -3.72 -42.38
CA THR A 366 -50.46 -4.62 -42.72
C THR A 366 -51.68 -3.84 -43.18
N TYR A 367 -52.06 -2.75 -42.50
CA TYR A 367 -53.16 -1.87 -42.92
C TYR A 367 -52.92 -1.29 -44.32
N ARG A 368 -51.70 -0.82 -44.62
CA ARG A 368 -51.33 -0.34 -45.98
C ARG A 368 -51.54 -1.43 -47.05
N LYS A 369 -51.07 -2.66 -46.79
CA LYS A 369 -51.27 -3.79 -47.71
C LYS A 369 -52.73 -4.13 -47.94
N LEU A 370 -53.58 -4.05 -46.92
CA LEU A 370 -55.03 -4.27 -47.06
C LEU A 370 -55.68 -3.16 -47.91
N LEU A 371 -55.32 -1.90 -47.67
CA LEU A 371 -55.83 -0.75 -48.43
C LEU A 371 -55.41 -0.79 -49.90
N GLU A 372 -54.15 -1.13 -50.20
CA GLU A 372 -53.68 -1.39 -51.57
C GLU A 372 -54.44 -2.56 -52.22
N GLY A 373 -54.86 -3.55 -51.43
CA GLY A 373 -55.74 -4.64 -51.86
C GLY A 373 -57.17 -4.21 -52.20
N GLU A 374 -57.71 -3.20 -51.51
CA GLU A 374 -59.04 -2.63 -51.74
C GLU A 374 -59.07 -1.59 -52.87
N GLU A 375 -58.01 -0.78 -53.05
CA GLU A 375 -57.89 0.11 -54.22
C GLU A 375 -57.92 -0.67 -55.54
N ASN A 376 -57.36 -1.89 -55.55
CA ASN A 376 -57.44 -2.82 -56.67
C ASN A 376 -58.87 -3.36 -56.94
N ARG A 377 -59.82 -3.18 -56.01
CA ARG A 377 -61.24 -3.59 -56.16
C ARG A 377 -62.15 -2.41 -56.57
N ILE A 378 -61.79 -1.17 -56.23
CA ILE A 378 -62.68 0.00 -56.35
C ILE A 378 -62.48 0.78 -57.68
N THR A 379 -61.45 0.49 -58.48
CA THR A 379 -61.29 1.13 -59.80
C THR A 379 -62.08 0.43 -60.92
N ILE A 380 -63.19 1.04 -61.36
CA ILE A 380 -63.75 0.95 -62.73
C ILE A 380 -62.76 1.62 -63.70
N PRO A 381 -62.57 1.15 -64.95
CA PRO A 381 -61.73 1.85 -65.91
C PRO A 381 -62.50 3.04 -66.50
N VAL A 382 -62.13 4.26 -66.11
CA VAL A 382 -61.92 5.31 -67.12
C VAL A 382 -60.42 5.50 -67.23
N GLN A 383 -59.98 5.48 -68.48
CA GLN A 383 -58.71 6.02 -68.97
C GLN A 383 -58.16 7.09 -68.00
N THR A 384 -56.89 7.11 -67.62
CA THR A 384 -55.75 7.12 -68.54
C THR A 384 -54.45 7.06 -67.70
N PHE A 385 -53.40 6.43 -68.26
CA PHE A 385 -51.97 6.45 -67.85
C PHE A 385 -51.67 5.74 -66.50
N SER A 386 -50.78 4.75 -66.34
CA SER A 386 -49.74 4.13 -67.16
C SER A 386 -49.45 2.74 -66.57
N ASN A 387 -49.55 1.68 -67.36
CA ASN A 387 -49.22 0.30 -66.97
C ASN A 387 -48.22 -0.27 -68.00
N LEU A 388 -47.23 -1.12 -67.72
CA LEU A 388 -46.52 -1.60 -66.53
C LEU A 388 -45.54 -2.69 -67.07
N GLN A 389 -44.58 -3.16 -66.27
CA GLN A 389 -44.03 -4.55 -66.21
C GLN A 389 -42.58 -4.83 -66.59
N ILE A 390 -41.90 -5.48 -65.64
CA ILE A 390 -41.44 -6.89 -65.71
C ILE A 390 -41.67 -7.45 -64.29
N ARG A 391 -42.51 -8.44 -63.96
CA ARG A 391 -42.84 -9.81 -64.44
C ARG A 391 -41.76 -10.87 -64.21
N GLY A 392 -42.09 -11.79 -63.30
CA GLY A 392 -41.72 -13.21 -63.30
C GLY A 392 -41.77 -13.76 -61.86
N GLY A 393 -42.55 -14.76 -61.47
CA GLY A 393 -43.34 -15.74 -62.19
C GLY A 393 -43.07 -17.14 -61.62
N LYS A 394 -44.17 -17.84 -61.25
CA LYS A 394 -44.39 -19.30 -61.26
C LYS A 394 -44.17 -20.18 -59.99
N SER A 395 -45.31 -20.77 -59.59
CA SER A 395 -45.60 -22.18 -59.26
C SER A 395 -45.03 -22.88 -58.02
N THR A 396 -45.97 -23.25 -57.13
CA THR A 396 -46.22 -24.59 -56.53
C THR A 396 -45.18 -25.71 -56.71
N LYS A 397 -44.68 -26.20 -55.56
CA LYS A 397 -44.55 -27.59 -55.02
C LYS A 397 -44.32 -28.73 -56.04
N GLU A 398 -43.42 -29.69 -55.85
CA GLU A 398 -42.96 -30.38 -54.64
C GLU A 398 -41.65 -31.15 -54.96
N GLY A 399 -40.75 -31.29 -53.99
CA GLY A 399 -39.46 -31.95 -54.16
C GLY A 399 -38.74 -32.04 -52.81
N GLU A 400 -38.96 -33.18 -52.17
CA GLU A 400 -38.52 -33.55 -50.83
C GLU A 400 -36.99 -33.72 -50.73
N SER A 401 -36.47 -33.48 -49.51
CA SER A 401 -35.14 -33.82 -49.00
C SER A 401 -33.93 -33.10 -49.62
N HIS A 402 -33.24 -32.28 -48.82
CA HIS A 402 -32.01 -32.66 -48.12
C HIS A 402 -31.65 -31.61 -47.05
N LYS A 403 -31.23 -32.16 -45.91
CA LYS A 403 -31.01 -31.57 -44.58
C LYS A 403 -29.72 -30.74 -44.53
N VAL A 404 -29.78 -29.45 -44.17
CA VAL A 404 -28.64 -28.75 -43.52
C VAL A 404 -29.18 -27.74 -42.50
N THR A 405 -29.06 -28.13 -41.24
CA THR A 405 -29.18 -27.31 -40.03
C THR A 405 -28.27 -26.09 -40.10
N ARG A 406 -28.79 -24.88 -39.88
CA ARG A 406 -27.97 -23.74 -39.44
C ARG A 406 -28.41 -23.31 -38.05
N HIS A 407 -27.56 -23.67 -37.10
CA HIS A 407 -27.57 -23.23 -35.72
C HIS A 407 -27.52 -21.70 -35.63
N LEU A 408 -28.54 -21.10 -35.03
CA LEU A 408 -28.37 -19.82 -34.36
C LEU A 408 -27.89 -20.10 -32.95
N LYS A 409 -26.66 -19.66 -32.65
CA LYS A 409 -26.03 -19.79 -31.35
C LYS A 409 -26.85 -19.00 -30.32
N SER A 410 -27.42 -19.73 -29.36
CA SER A 410 -27.88 -19.19 -28.09
C SER A 410 -26.70 -18.51 -27.39
N LEU A 411 -26.78 -17.20 -27.17
CA LEU A 411 -25.89 -16.51 -26.24
C LEU A 411 -26.54 -16.57 -24.86
N THR A 412 -26.11 -17.52 -24.04
CA THR A 412 -26.55 -17.64 -22.65
C THR A 412 -25.65 -16.76 -21.80
N ILE A 413 -26.22 -15.71 -21.20
CA ILE A 413 -25.55 -14.94 -20.15
C ILE A 413 -25.64 -15.76 -18.86
N GLN A 414 -24.51 -16.34 -18.44
CA GLN A 414 -24.40 -16.98 -17.12
C GLN A 414 -24.20 -15.90 -16.05
N VAL A 415 -25.19 -15.75 -15.17
CA VAL A 415 -25.01 -15.08 -13.90
C VAL A 415 -24.38 -16.10 -12.94
N ILE A 416 -23.13 -15.86 -12.53
CA ILE A 416 -22.41 -16.69 -11.57
C ILE A 416 -22.75 -16.19 -10.15
N PRO A 417 -23.40 -16.99 -9.29
CA PRO A 417 -23.58 -16.61 -7.89
C PRO A 417 -22.27 -16.80 -7.12
N ILE A 418 -21.88 -15.77 -6.36
CA ILE A 418 -20.77 -15.83 -5.41
C ILE A 418 -21.24 -16.68 -4.22
N GLN A 419 -20.65 -17.87 -4.05
CA GLN A 419 -20.87 -18.71 -2.88
C GLN A 419 -20.06 -18.18 -1.69
N ALA A 420 -20.76 -17.82 -0.61
CA ALA A 420 -20.18 -17.53 0.68
C ALA A 420 -19.38 -18.77 1.19
N HIS A 421 -18.11 -18.57 1.54
CA HIS A 421 -17.29 -19.60 2.14
C HIS A 421 -17.66 -19.81 3.61
N GLN A 422 -18.05 -21.05 3.92
CA GLN A 422 -18.17 -21.55 5.28
C GLN A 422 -16.77 -21.76 5.87
N ILE A 423 -16.56 -21.20 7.06
CA ILE A 423 -15.39 -21.46 7.90
C ILE A 423 -15.57 -22.88 8.48
N VAL A 424 -14.65 -23.79 8.13
CA VAL A 424 -14.50 -25.08 8.81
C VAL A 424 -13.09 -25.17 9.38
N ASN A 425 -13.05 -25.36 10.70
CA ASN A 425 -11.86 -25.64 11.49
C ASN A 425 -11.18 -26.94 11.01
N GLY A 426 -9.87 -26.89 10.79
CA GLY A 426 -9.03 -28.05 10.55
C GLY A 426 -7.55 -27.74 10.84
N ALA A 427 -7.00 -28.41 11.84
CA ALA A 427 -5.60 -28.35 12.26
C ALA A 427 -4.63 -28.92 11.18
N PRO A 428 -3.31 -28.63 11.24
CA PRO A 428 -2.38 -28.85 10.14
C PRO A 428 -1.65 -30.21 10.22
N PRO A 429 -1.05 -30.69 9.12
CA PRO A 429 0.11 -31.57 9.21
C PRO A 429 1.40 -30.83 8.84
N ALA A 430 2.40 -31.04 9.69
CA ALA A 430 3.78 -30.64 9.53
C ALA A 430 4.44 -31.30 8.31
N LEU A 431 5.33 -30.58 7.64
CA LEU A 431 6.48 -31.17 6.96
C LEU A 431 7.69 -30.24 7.00
N GLU A 432 8.82 -30.89 7.19
CA GLU A 432 10.14 -30.42 7.58
C GLU A 432 11.03 -29.97 6.42
N THR A 433 11.99 -29.11 6.79
CA THR A 433 13.40 -29.08 6.40
C THR A 433 13.88 -28.60 5.02
N SER A 434 14.76 -27.59 5.17
CA SER A 434 16.02 -27.34 4.46
C SER A 434 15.95 -26.70 3.08
N LEU A 435 16.66 -25.57 2.93
CA LEU A 435 17.97 -25.57 2.27
C LEU A 435 18.60 -24.18 2.34
N ASP A 436 19.86 -24.17 2.76
CA ASP A 436 20.82 -23.08 2.62
C ASP A 436 20.91 -22.59 1.18
N THR A 437 20.83 -21.28 0.95
CA THR A 437 21.58 -20.64 -0.14
C THR A 437 22.05 -19.24 0.26
N LYS A 438 23.38 -19.11 0.36
CA LYS A 438 24.07 -17.82 0.29
C LYS A 438 23.75 -17.16 -1.06
N SER A 439 23.23 -15.95 -1.05
CA SER A 439 23.43 -15.02 -2.17
C SER A 439 23.57 -13.59 -1.66
N VAL A 440 24.68 -12.98 -2.08
CA VAL A 440 25.05 -11.59 -1.88
C VAL A 440 24.30 -10.76 -2.91
N SER A 441 23.63 -9.68 -2.50
CA SER A 441 23.28 -8.59 -3.40
C SER A 441 23.23 -7.25 -2.67
N GLU A 442 24.10 -6.35 -3.10
CA GLU A 442 24.25 -4.95 -2.70
C GLU A 442 22.98 -4.13 -2.89
N GLY A 443 22.73 -3.20 -1.96
CA GLY A 443 21.69 -2.18 -2.12
C GLY A 443 21.71 -1.11 -1.03
N HIS A 444 22.47 -0.04 -1.26
CA HIS A 444 22.50 1.27 -0.57
C HIS A 444 23.21 1.34 0.80
N LEU A 445 24.54 1.42 0.74
CA LEU A 445 25.39 1.75 1.89
C LEU A 445 25.31 3.26 2.19
N LYS A 446 24.58 3.63 3.25
CA LYS A 446 24.78 4.90 3.95
C LYS A 446 26.16 4.85 4.62
N ARG A 447 27.15 5.55 4.09
CA ARG A 447 28.48 5.60 4.72
C ARG A 447 28.44 6.60 5.87
N ASN A 448 28.47 6.10 7.11
CA ASN A 448 28.82 6.92 8.26
C ASN A 448 30.34 7.09 8.27
N ILE A 449 30.82 8.31 8.05
CA ILE A 449 32.24 8.63 8.16
C ILE A 449 32.47 9.16 9.57
N VAL A 450 33.26 8.44 10.36
CA VAL A 450 33.66 8.85 11.71
C VAL A 450 35.11 9.31 11.65
N VAL A 451 35.33 10.61 11.80
CA VAL A 451 36.68 11.19 11.87
C VAL A 451 37.09 11.21 13.34
N LYS A 452 38.19 10.53 13.68
CA LYS A 452 38.83 10.61 14.99
C LYS A 452 40.05 11.52 14.89
N THR A 453 40.09 12.56 15.70
CA THR A 453 41.28 13.37 15.92
C THR A 453 41.88 13.02 17.27
N VAL A 454 43.15 12.62 17.26
CA VAL A 454 43.91 12.21 18.45
C VAL A 454 45.10 13.15 18.58
N GLU A 455 45.12 13.96 19.65
CA GLU A 455 46.27 14.78 20.02
C GLU A 455 47.20 14.00 20.94
N MET A 456 48.44 13.81 20.50
CA MET A 456 49.51 13.11 21.21
C MET A 456 50.60 14.10 21.61
N ARG A 457 51.13 14.00 22.84
CA ARG A 457 52.36 14.68 23.25
C ARG A 457 53.20 13.70 24.06
N ASP A 458 54.49 13.64 23.73
CA ASP A 458 55.47 12.75 24.38
C ASP A 458 55.08 11.25 24.38
N GLY A 459 54.32 10.83 23.36
CA GLY A 459 53.91 9.44 23.18
C GLY A 459 52.62 9.05 23.92
N GLU A 460 52.03 9.95 24.71
CA GLU A 460 50.74 9.72 25.38
C GLU A 460 49.59 10.51 24.73
N VAL A 461 48.42 9.88 24.66
CA VAL A 461 47.19 10.47 24.12
C VAL A 461 46.65 11.47 25.14
N ILE A 462 46.69 12.76 24.82
CA ILE A 462 46.18 13.81 25.72
C ILE A 462 44.70 14.11 25.46
N LYS A 463 44.24 13.94 24.22
CA LYS A 463 42.84 14.21 23.87
C LYS A 463 42.41 13.45 22.62
N GLU A 464 41.27 12.74 22.71
CA GLU A 464 40.59 12.17 21.56
C GLU A 464 39.23 12.85 21.35
N SER A 465 38.94 13.24 20.11
CA SER A 465 37.62 13.72 19.71
C SER A 465 37.11 12.94 18.51
N LYS A 466 35.83 12.55 18.56
CA LYS A 466 35.11 11.85 17.48
C LYS A 466 34.05 12.76 16.93
N GLN A 467 34.09 13.00 15.63
CA GLN A 467 33.04 13.72 14.92
C GLN A 467 32.46 12.82 13.83
N GLU A 468 31.16 12.59 13.89
CA GLU A 468 30.43 11.80 12.90
C GLU A 468 29.83 12.73 11.84
N HIS A 469 30.10 12.44 10.58
CA HIS A 469 29.43 13.08 9.45
C HIS A 469 28.57 12.08 8.70
N LYS A 470 27.30 12.45 8.54
CA LYS A 470 26.32 11.72 7.76
C LYS A 470 26.16 12.46 6.43
N GLU A 471 26.78 11.96 5.38
CA GLU A 471 26.45 12.42 4.03
C GLU A 471 25.18 11.72 3.56
N VAL A 472 24.19 12.52 3.15
CA VAL A 472 23.02 12.06 2.42
C VAL A 472 23.30 12.37 0.95
N MET A 473 23.46 11.34 0.11
CA MET A 473 23.33 11.47 -1.35
C MET A 473 21.90 11.21 -1.76
#